data_AF-D2KMP8-F1
#
_entry.id   AF-D2KMP8-F1
#
_cell.length_a   1.000
_cell.length_b   1.000
_cell.length_c   1.000
_cell.angle_alpha   90.00
_cell.angle_beta   90.00
_cell.angle_gamma   90.00
#
_symmetry.space_group_name_H-M   'P 1'
#
loop_
_entity.id
_entity.type
_entity.pdbx_description
1 polymer ?
#
loop_
_entity_poly.entity_id
_entity_poly.type
_entity_poly.pdbx_seq_one_letter_code
_entity_poly.pdbx_strand_id
1 'polypeptide(L)'
;IGADNGEAVMLTLKDMRSDNRMMGGTSYVATEGKDKDWKVQAGANDITFTLKDIDGNDQTITVNAKEGDDIEEVATYINGQTDMVKASVNEKGQLQIFAGNNKVTGDVAFSGGLAGALNMQAGTAETVDTIDVTSVGGAQQSVAVIDSALKYVDSHRAELGAFQNRFNHAISNLD
;
A
#
# COMPACT_ATOMS: atom_id res chain seq x y z
N ILE A 1 19.76 -8.48 29.57
CA ILE A 1 19.38 -9.60 30.45
C ILE A 1 20.68 -10.06 31.08
N GLY A 2 20.88 -9.82 32.38
CA GLY A 2 22.11 -10.17 33.07
C GLY A 2 22.29 -9.31 34.32
N ALA A 3 22.52 -9.97 35.46
CA ALA A 3 22.96 -9.52 36.79
C ALA A 3 22.36 -8.25 37.45
N ASP A 4 21.84 -7.26 36.72
CA ASP A 4 21.22 -6.05 37.24
C ASP A 4 19.69 -6.16 37.27
N ASN A 5 19.11 -5.82 38.42
CA ASN A 5 17.67 -5.70 38.61
C ASN A 5 17.10 -4.62 37.67
N GLY A 6 16.52 -5.02 36.54
CA GLY A 6 15.78 -4.09 35.68
C GLY A 6 15.60 -4.48 34.21
N GLU A 7 16.33 -5.46 33.66
CA GLU A 7 16.19 -5.82 32.24
C GLU A 7 15.04 -6.80 31.97
N ALA A 8 13.83 -6.26 31.85
CA ALA A 8 12.69 -6.96 31.26
C ALA A 8 12.69 -6.79 29.73
N VAL A 9 12.60 -7.91 29.01
CA VAL A 9 12.43 -7.92 27.55
C VAL A 9 10.98 -8.27 27.25
N MET A 10 10.21 -7.27 26.83
CA MET A 10 8.82 -7.46 26.42
C MET A 10 8.75 -7.86 24.95
N LEU A 11 8.29 -9.10 24.70
CA LEU A 11 7.91 -9.55 23.38
C LEU A 11 6.41 -9.31 23.18
N THR A 12 6.05 -8.46 22.22
CA THR A 12 4.66 -8.30 21.80
C THR A 12 4.47 -9.12 20.52
N LEU A 13 3.62 -10.12 20.56
CA LEU A 13 3.19 -10.85 19.37
C LEU A 13 2.05 -10.06 18.72
N LYS A 14 2.27 -9.62 17.49
CA LYS A 14 1.27 -8.94 16.68
C LYS A 14 0.33 -9.98 16.05
N ASP A 15 -0.92 -9.60 15.83
CA ASP A 15 -1.92 -10.47 15.21
C ASP A 15 -1.60 -10.70 13.72
N MET A 16 -1.49 -11.97 13.29
CA MET A 16 -1.22 -12.37 11.90
C MET A 16 -2.42 -13.02 11.22
N ARG A 17 -3.63 -12.87 11.76
CA ARG A 17 -4.84 -13.37 11.08
C ARG A 17 -5.06 -12.63 9.75
N SER A 18 -5.61 -13.33 8.76
CA SER A 18 -5.86 -12.81 7.40
C SER A 18 -6.86 -11.65 7.36
N ASP A 19 -7.75 -11.58 8.34
CA ASP A 19 -8.76 -10.52 8.53
C ASP A 19 -8.21 -9.32 9.32
N ASN A 20 -6.96 -9.37 9.77
CA ASN A 20 -6.34 -8.21 10.42
C ASN A 20 -6.15 -7.09 9.39
N ARG A 21 -6.61 -5.89 9.74
CA ARG A 21 -6.44 -4.68 8.91
C ARG A 21 -4.98 -4.41 8.53
N MET A 22 -4.02 -4.76 9.39
CA MET A 22 -2.59 -4.57 9.09
C MET A 22 -2.05 -5.54 8.01
N MET A 23 -2.79 -6.62 7.71
CA MET A 23 -2.49 -7.56 6.64
C MET A 23 -3.05 -7.11 5.27
N GLY A 24 -3.44 -5.84 5.14
CA GLY A 24 -4.11 -5.34 3.95
C GLY A 24 -3.78 -3.89 3.63
N GLY A 25 -4.80 -3.15 3.20
CA GLY A 25 -4.69 -1.76 2.80
C GLY A 25 -6.04 -1.17 2.41
N THR A 26 -6.01 0.00 1.78
CA THR A 26 -7.20 0.66 1.26
C THR A 26 -7.14 0.69 -0.27
N SER A 27 -8.20 0.21 -0.91
CA SER A 27 -8.41 0.26 -2.34
C SER A 27 -9.29 1.45 -2.74
N TYR A 28 -8.89 2.15 -3.78
CA TYR A 28 -9.62 3.24 -4.40
C TYR A 28 -9.84 2.90 -5.88
N VAL A 29 -11.05 3.09 -6.38
CA VAL A 29 -11.40 2.75 -7.76
C VAL A 29 -12.04 3.97 -8.41
N ALA A 30 -11.63 4.28 -9.64
CA ALA A 30 -12.27 5.30 -10.46
C ALA A 30 -13.74 4.95 -10.74
N THR A 31 -14.62 5.94 -10.73
CA THR A 31 -16.06 5.71 -10.95
C THR A 31 -16.33 5.12 -12.33
N GLU A 32 -15.73 5.74 -13.34
CA GLU A 32 -15.98 5.40 -14.73
C GLU A 32 -14.74 4.79 -15.36
N GLY A 33 -14.96 3.72 -16.12
CA GLY A 33 -13.94 3.13 -16.96
C GLY A 33 -13.60 4.07 -18.11
N LYS A 34 -12.31 4.13 -18.46
CA LYS A 34 -11.85 4.81 -19.65
C LYS A 34 -11.70 3.78 -20.76
N ASP A 35 -12.26 4.08 -21.92
CA ASP A 35 -12.10 3.22 -23.10
C ASP A 35 -10.69 3.39 -23.70
N LYS A 36 -10.38 2.60 -24.72
CA LYS A 36 -9.06 2.61 -25.39
C LYS A 36 -8.77 3.93 -26.12
N ASP A 37 -9.82 4.68 -26.44
CA ASP A 37 -9.75 5.94 -27.16
C ASP A 37 -9.54 7.11 -26.20
N TRP A 38 -9.79 6.92 -24.90
CA TRP A 38 -9.48 7.90 -23.88
C TRP A 38 -7.98 8.17 -23.82
N LYS A 39 -7.67 9.46 -23.65
CA LYS A 39 -6.33 9.99 -23.55
C LYS A 39 -6.30 11.07 -22.49
N VAL A 40 -5.16 11.19 -21.81
CA VAL A 40 -4.87 12.31 -20.92
C VAL A 40 -4.95 13.62 -21.70
N GLN A 41 -5.76 14.56 -21.23
CA GLN A 41 -5.96 15.86 -21.86
C GLN A 41 -4.87 16.87 -21.46
N ALA A 42 -4.54 17.78 -22.38
CA ALA A 42 -3.66 18.91 -22.11
C ALA A 42 -4.18 19.74 -20.92
N GLY A 43 -3.32 19.99 -19.93
CA GLY A 43 -3.64 20.83 -18.77
C GLY A 43 -4.46 20.16 -17.67
N ALA A 44 -4.81 18.88 -17.80
CA ALA A 44 -5.47 18.08 -16.76
C ALA A 44 -4.73 16.74 -16.56
N ASN A 45 -3.41 16.78 -16.59
CA ASN A 45 -2.53 15.61 -16.59
C ASN A 45 -1.89 15.30 -15.22
N ASP A 46 -2.22 16.07 -14.19
CA ASP A 46 -1.70 15.92 -12.84
C ASP A 46 -2.66 15.12 -11.94
N ILE A 47 -2.12 14.16 -11.20
CA ILE A 47 -2.79 13.48 -10.08
C ILE A 47 -1.90 13.62 -8.85
N THR A 48 -2.44 14.20 -7.79
CA THR A 48 -1.75 14.41 -6.52
C THR A 48 -2.35 13.54 -5.43
N PHE A 49 -1.50 12.74 -4.80
CA PHE A 49 -1.82 11.93 -3.63
C PHE A 49 -1.36 12.66 -2.38
N THR A 50 -2.28 12.89 -1.44
CA THR A 50 -1.95 13.36 -0.09
C THR A 50 -2.28 12.25 0.89
N LEU A 51 -1.29 11.78 1.62
CA LEU A 51 -1.39 10.62 2.51
C LEU A 51 -0.41 10.77 3.68
N LYS A 52 -0.53 9.91 4.70
CA LYS A 52 0.48 9.80 5.76
C LYS A 52 1.28 8.52 5.59
N ASP A 53 2.60 8.60 5.78
CA ASP A 53 3.44 7.40 5.85
C ASP A 53 3.24 6.63 7.18
N ILE A 54 3.83 5.45 7.30
CA ILE A 54 3.74 4.63 8.51
C ILE A 54 4.33 5.31 9.77
N ASP A 55 5.21 6.30 9.58
CA ASP A 55 5.81 7.10 10.65
C ASP A 55 4.91 8.30 11.06
N GLY A 56 3.80 8.51 10.34
CA GLY A 56 2.82 9.55 10.59
C GLY A 56 3.10 10.89 9.90
N ASN A 57 4.14 10.98 9.07
CA ASN A 57 4.47 12.20 8.34
C ASN A 57 3.56 12.37 7.13
N ASP A 58 3.16 13.61 6.86
CA ASP A 58 2.39 13.94 5.66
C ASP A 58 3.28 13.84 4.43
N GLN A 59 2.80 13.12 3.41
CA GLN A 59 3.42 12.95 2.12
C GLN A 59 2.49 13.50 1.05
N THR A 60 3.06 14.31 0.16
CA THR A 60 2.36 14.81 -1.03
C THR A 60 3.12 14.40 -2.26
N ILE A 61 2.47 13.64 -3.14
CA ILE A 61 3.08 13.03 -4.32
C ILE A 61 2.28 13.48 -5.53
N THR A 62 2.87 14.32 -6.37
CA THR A 62 2.24 14.75 -7.62
C THR A 62 2.83 13.98 -8.79
N VAL A 63 1.96 13.26 -9.49
CA VAL A 63 2.29 12.51 -10.70
C VAL A 63 1.73 13.24 -11.91
N ASN A 64 2.61 13.60 -12.84
CA ASN A 64 2.24 14.29 -14.07
C ASN A 64 2.30 13.32 -15.25
N ALA A 65 1.16 12.71 -15.60
CA ALA A 65 1.05 11.89 -16.80
C ALA A 65 1.36 12.71 -18.06
N LYS A 66 1.72 12.07 -19.17
CA LYS A 66 1.93 12.80 -20.41
C LYS A 66 0.61 12.95 -21.16
N GLU A 67 0.47 14.07 -21.87
CA GLU A 67 -0.65 14.25 -22.77
C GLU A 67 -0.64 13.17 -23.84
N GLY A 68 -1.80 12.57 -24.10
CA GLY A 68 -1.92 11.46 -25.04
C GLY A 68 -1.69 10.08 -24.42
N ASP A 69 -1.28 9.98 -23.15
CA ASP A 69 -1.16 8.68 -22.48
C ASP A 69 -2.55 8.04 -22.32
N ASP A 70 -2.62 6.71 -22.40
CA ASP A 70 -3.80 5.94 -22.02
C ASP A 70 -3.85 5.65 -20.50
N ILE A 71 -4.91 4.97 -20.04
CA ILE A 71 -5.13 4.75 -18.61
C ILE A 71 -4.14 3.73 -18.03
N GLU A 72 -3.69 2.77 -18.82
CA GLU A 72 -2.68 1.79 -18.48
C GLU A 72 -1.28 2.43 -18.34
N GLU A 73 -0.96 3.36 -19.23
CA GLU A 73 0.25 4.18 -19.17
C GLU A 73 0.24 5.08 -17.92
N VAL A 74 -0.90 5.71 -17.60
CA VAL A 74 -1.08 6.44 -16.34
C VAL A 74 -0.80 5.56 -15.13
N ALA A 75 -1.37 4.35 -15.07
CA ALA A 75 -1.13 3.42 -13.97
C ALA A 75 0.34 3.01 -13.87
N THR A 76 0.98 2.76 -15.01
CA THR A 76 2.42 2.45 -15.09
C THR A 76 3.26 3.62 -14.57
N TYR A 77 2.89 4.83 -14.94
CA TYR A 77 3.59 6.04 -14.55
C TYR A 77 3.48 6.32 -13.05
N ILE A 78 2.28 6.14 -12.46
CA ILE A 78 2.08 6.21 -11.01
C ILE A 78 3.00 5.22 -10.29
N ASN A 79 3.00 3.94 -10.73
CA ASN A 79 3.84 2.90 -10.14
C ASN A 79 5.35 3.16 -10.28
N GLY A 80 5.76 3.87 -11.33
CA GLY A 80 7.16 4.24 -11.56
C GLY A 80 7.63 5.44 -10.75
N GLN A 81 6.71 6.33 -10.32
CA GLN A 81 7.05 7.54 -9.58
C GLN A 81 6.94 7.40 -8.07
N THR A 82 6.10 6.49 -7.59
CA THR A 82 5.94 6.26 -6.17
C THR A 82 5.80 4.79 -5.83
N ASP A 83 6.42 4.45 -4.71
CA ASP A 83 6.32 3.13 -4.10
C ASP A 83 5.27 3.06 -3.00
N MET A 84 4.65 4.19 -2.63
CA MET A 84 3.69 4.26 -1.52
C MET A 84 2.32 3.69 -1.89
N VAL A 85 1.96 3.74 -3.16
CA VAL A 85 0.72 3.18 -3.70
C VAL A 85 1.03 2.24 -4.87
N LYS A 86 0.09 1.35 -5.18
CA LYS A 86 0.13 0.51 -6.38
C LYS A 86 -1.08 0.80 -7.25
N ALA A 87 -0.85 1.18 -8.49
CA ALA A 87 -1.88 1.46 -9.47
C ALA A 87 -2.07 0.27 -10.43
N SER A 88 -3.30 0.03 -10.85
CA SER A 88 -3.66 -1.01 -11.82
C SER A 88 -4.91 -0.59 -12.59
N VAL A 89 -5.26 -1.31 -13.66
CA VAL A 89 -6.44 -1.03 -14.46
C VAL A 89 -7.24 -2.32 -14.62
N ASN A 90 -8.52 -2.29 -14.24
CA ASN A 90 -9.39 -3.46 -14.37
C ASN A 90 -9.90 -3.63 -15.81
N GLU A 91 -10.62 -4.72 -16.06
CA GLU A 91 -11.16 -5.05 -17.39
C GLU A 91 -12.20 -4.05 -17.90
N LYS A 92 -12.74 -3.22 -17.01
CA LYS A 92 -13.65 -2.14 -17.35
C LYS A 92 -12.92 -0.85 -17.73
N GLY A 93 -11.59 -0.81 -17.69
CA GLY A 93 -10.78 0.38 -17.94
C GLY A 93 -10.76 1.37 -16.77
N GLN A 94 -11.15 0.94 -15.56
CA GLN A 94 -11.12 1.79 -14.37
C GLN A 94 -9.74 1.74 -13.74
N LEU A 95 -9.18 2.92 -13.44
CA LEU A 95 -7.98 3.01 -12.61
C LEU A 95 -8.30 2.54 -11.19
N GLN A 96 -7.48 1.64 -10.69
CA GLN A 96 -7.50 1.14 -9.33
C GLN A 96 -6.21 1.55 -8.65
N ILE A 97 -6.28 2.04 -7.42
CA ILE A 97 -5.13 2.41 -6.61
C ILE A 97 -5.25 1.71 -5.27
N PHE A 98 -4.18 1.05 -4.85
CA PHE A 98 -4.09 0.36 -3.59
C PHE A 98 -3.00 1.00 -2.73
N ALA A 99 -3.36 1.41 -1.52
CA ALA A 99 -2.45 1.91 -0.51
C ALA A 99 -2.30 0.85 0.60
N GLY A 100 -1.14 0.20 0.68
CA GLY A 100 -0.89 -0.84 1.68
C GLY A 100 -0.63 -0.24 3.06
N ASN A 101 -1.20 -0.87 4.10
CA ASN A 101 -1.03 -0.43 5.50
C ASN A 101 0.40 -0.62 6.04
N ASN A 102 1.26 -1.29 5.26
CA ASN A 102 2.69 -1.39 5.50
C ASN A 102 3.48 -0.13 5.11
N LYS A 103 2.90 0.81 4.35
CA LYS A 103 3.55 2.05 3.91
C LYS A 103 2.74 3.30 4.19
N VAL A 104 1.41 3.18 4.16
CA VAL A 104 0.47 4.30 4.30
C VAL A 104 -0.38 4.08 5.54
N THR A 105 -0.64 5.16 6.28
CA THR A 105 -1.58 5.17 7.40
C THR A 105 -2.74 6.11 7.11
N GLY A 106 -3.95 5.65 7.40
CA GLY A 106 -5.17 6.41 7.11
C GLY A 106 -5.54 6.43 5.63
N ASP A 107 -6.39 7.39 5.26
CA ASP A 107 -6.91 7.52 3.91
C ASP A 107 -5.98 8.33 3.00
N VAL A 108 -6.08 8.06 1.70
CA VAL A 108 -5.41 8.81 0.63
C VAL A 108 -6.41 9.79 0.06
N ALA A 109 -6.05 11.07 0.05
CA ALA A 109 -6.78 12.09 -0.66
C ALA A 109 -6.20 12.27 -2.07
N PHE A 110 -7.09 12.39 -3.06
CA PHE A 110 -6.74 12.62 -4.46
C PHE A 110 -7.12 14.04 -4.87
N SER A 111 -6.22 14.72 -5.57
CA SER A 111 -6.46 16.04 -6.15
C SER A 111 -5.72 16.19 -7.49
N GLY A 112 -5.93 17.30 -8.19
CA GLY A 112 -5.39 17.52 -9.54
C GLY A 112 -6.42 17.28 -10.65
N GLY A 113 -6.08 17.71 -11.86
CA GLY A 113 -6.99 17.64 -13.02
C GLY A 113 -7.36 16.20 -13.39
N LEU A 114 -6.38 15.30 -13.34
CA LEU A 114 -6.58 13.90 -13.70
C LEU A 114 -7.42 13.15 -12.65
N ALA A 115 -7.19 13.42 -11.35
CA ALA A 115 -8.00 12.85 -10.27
C ALA A 115 -9.49 13.20 -10.44
N GLY A 116 -9.79 14.45 -10.81
CA GLY A 116 -11.15 14.90 -11.10
C GLY A 116 -11.75 14.23 -12.33
N ALA A 117 -10.98 14.10 -13.42
CA ALA A 117 -11.43 13.47 -14.67
C ALA A 117 -11.70 11.95 -14.53
N LEU A 118 -10.98 11.28 -13.63
CA LEU A 118 -11.17 9.86 -13.30
C LEU A 118 -12.27 9.65 -12.24
N ASN A 119 -12.63 10.70 -11.50
CA ASN A 119 -13.61 10.66 -10.42
C ASN A 119 -13.32 9.53 -9.42
N MET A 120 -12.15 9.61 -8.79
CA MET A 120 -11.69 8.62 -7.80
C MET A 120 -12.68 8.50 -6.64
N GLN A 121 -13.14 7.27 -6.35
CA GLN A 121 -14.08 7.02 -5.26
C GLN A 121 -13.40 6.95 -3.90
N ALA A 122 -14.22 7.00 -2.85
CA ALA A 122 -13.78 6.75 -1.49
C ALA A 122 -13.13 5.37 -1.35
N GLY A 123 -12.19 5.27 -0.42
CA GLY A 123 -11.44 4.05 -0.17
C GLY A 123 -12.31 2.96 0.45
N THR A 124 -12.10 1.71 0.02
CA THR A 124 -12.62 0.50 0.64
C THR A 124 -11.47 -0.25 1.28
N ALA A 125 -11.62 -0.64 2.54
CA ALA A 125 -10.60 -1.43 3.24
C ALA A 125 -10.61 -2.87 2.72
N GLU A 126 -9.45 -3.35 2.31
CA GLU A 126 -9.23 -4.70 1.80
C GLU A 126 -8.17 -5.41 2.64
N THR A 127 -8.39 -6.70 2.90
CA THR A 127 -7.47 -7.56 3.65
C THR A 127 -7.20 -8.84 2.86
N VAL A 128 -6.30 -9.71 3.36
CA VAL A 128 -6.07 -11.01 2.71
C VAL A 128 -7.34 -11.85 2.66
N ASP A 129 -8.21 -11.71 3.67
CA ASP A 129 -9.48 -12.45 3.74
C ASP A 129 -10.49 -12.07 2.65
N THR A 130 -10.45 -10.81 2.18
CA THR A 130 -11.42 -10.26 1.22
C THR A 130 -10.94 -10.31 -0.23
N ILE A 131 -9.79 -10.93 -0.49
CA ILE A 131 -9.23 -11.09 -1.84
C ILE A 131 -10.19 -11.86 -2.75
N ASP A 132 -10.41 -11.30 -3.95
CA ASP A 132 -11.14 -11.94 -5.04
C ASP A 132 -10.30 -11.93 -6.32
N VAL A 133 -10.02 -13.13 -6.85
CA VAL A 133 -9.23 -13.36 -8.07
C VAL A 133 -10.08 -13.81 -9.26
N THR A 134 -11.41 -13.71 -9.17
CA THR A 134 -12.34 -14.09 -10.25
C THR A 134 -12.36 -13.10 -11.41
N SER A 135 -11.79 -11.91 -11.21
CA SER A 135 -11.57 -10.88 -12.23
C SER A 135 -10.07 -10.55 -12.33
N VAL A 136 -9.64 -10.06 -13.49
CA VAL A 136 -8.30 -9.51 -13.74
C VAL A 136 -8.03 -8.32 -12.81
N GLY A 137 -8.97 -7.39 -12.66
CA GLY A 137 -8.83 -6.26 -11.72
C GLY A 137 -8.65 -6.74 -10.29
N GLY A 138 -9.51 -7.66 -9.83
CA GLY A 138 -9.39 -8.27 -8.50
C GLY A 138 -8.06 -9.01 -8.32
N ALA A 139 -7.61 -9.77 -9.33
CA ALA A 139 -6.33 -10.46 -9.30
C ALA A 139 -5.14 -9.50 -9.20
N GLN A 140 -5.14 -8.38 -9.95
CA GLN A 140 -4.08 -7.37 -9.86
C GLN A 140 -4.02 -6.72 -8.47
N GLN A 141 -5.18 -6.38 -7.91
CA GLN A 141 -5.25 -5.83 -6.55
C GLN A 141 -4.80 -6.83 -5.50
N SER A 142 -5.15 -8.11 -5.68
CA SER A 142 -4.76 -9.20 -4.78
C SER A 142 -3.25 -9.33 -4.65
N VAL A 143 -2.49 -9.12 -5.74
CA VAL A 143 -1.02 -9.10 -5.68
C VAL A 143 -0.51 -7.99 -4.76
N ALA A 144 -1.11 -6.80 -4.84
CA ALA A 144 -0.72 -5.68 -3.99
C ALA A 144 -1.10 -5.89 -2.51
N VAL A 145 -2.26 -6.49 -2.24
CA VAL A 145 -2.69 -6.88 -0.89
C VAL A 145 -1.73 -7.91 -0.30
N ILE A 146 -1.39 -8.95 -1.06
CA ILE A 146 -0.47 -10.00 -0.62
C ILE A 146 0.94 -9.44 -0.38
N ASP A 147 1.45 -8.55 -1.23
CA ASP A 147 2.74 -7.89 -1.01
C ASP A 147 2.76 -7.07 0.30
N SER A 148 1.67 -6.36 0.61
CA SER A 148 1.50 -5.66 1.89
C SER A 148 1.53 -6.63 3.08
N ALA A 149 0.76 -7.72 2.98
CA ALA A 149 0.69 -8.76 4.02
C ALA A 149 2.03 -9.46 4.25
N LEU A 150 2.76 -9.81 3.17
CA LEU A 150 4.08 -10.44 3.27
C LEU A 150 5.07 -9.50 3.97
N LYS A 151 5.08 -8.22 3.61
CA LYS A 151 5.93 -7.22 4.29
C LYS A 151 5.59 -7.08 5.76
N TYR A 152 4.31 -7.15 6.13
CA TYR A 152 3.90 -7.16 7.53
C TYR A 152 4.46 -8.39 8.28
N VAL A 153 4.29 -9.59 7.73
CA VAL A 153 4.82 -10.83 8.31
C VAL A 153 6.34 -10.80 8.41
N ASP A 154 7.04 -10.34 7.37
CA ASP A 154 8.49 -10.27 7.34
C ASP A 154 9.04 -9.27 8.37
N SER A 155 8.38 -8.13 8.56
CA SER A 155 8.74 -7.18 9.62
C SER A 155 8.68 -7.82 11.00
N HIS A 156 7.67 -8.65 11.25
CA HIS A 156 7.50 -9.30 12.54
C HIS A 156 8.48 -10.47 12.74
N ARG A 157 8.81 -11.21 11.67
CA ARG A 157 9.88 -12.21 11.69
C ARG A 157 11.24 -11.58 11.98
N ALA A 158 11.51 -10.41 11.40
CA ALA A 158 12.74 -9.67 11.67
C ALA A 158 12.83 -9.21 13.14
N GLU A 159 11.74 -8.70 13.71
CA GLU A 159 11.64 -8.38 15.15
C GLU A 159 11.95 -9.61 16.01
N LEU A 160 11.34 -10.76 15.73
CA LEU A 160 11.58 -12.01 16.45
C LEU A 160 13.04 -12.51 16.33
N GLY A 161 13.63 -12.43 15.14
CA GLY A 161 15.05 -12.77 14.94
C GLY A 161 15.98 -11.86 15.73
N ALA A 162 15.70 -10.55 15.79
CA ALA A 162 16.44 -9.61 16.61
C ALA A 162 16.33 -9.93 18.10
N PHE A 163 15.13 -10.30 18.59
CA PHE A 163 14.96 -10.79 19.95
C PHE A 163 15.77 -12.05 20.23
N GLN A 164 15.74 -13.05 19.34
CA GLN A 164 16.54 -14.28 19.49
C GLN A 164 18.04 -13.98 19.60
N ASN A 165 18.57 -13.09 18.76
CA ASN A 165 19.97 -12.67 18.83
C ASN A 165 20.29 -12.04 20.19
N ARG A 166 19.43 -11.13 20.67
CA ARG A 166 19.60 -10.49 21.99
C ARG A 166 19.54 -11.48 23.16
N PHE A 167 18.66 -12.49 23.10
CA PHE A 167 18.60 -13.54 24.11
C PHE A 167 19.85 -14.41 24.12
N ASN A 168 20.34 -14.83 22.95
CA ASN A 168 21.57 -15.63 22.83
C ASN A 168 22.79 -14.85 23.37
N HIS A 169 22.91 -13.56 23.03
CA HIS A 169 23.99 -12.72 23.57
C HIS A 169 23.91 -12.55 25.09
N ALA A 170 22.69 -12.46 25.64
CA ALA A 170 22.51 -12.37 27.08
C ALA A 170 22.84 -13.68 27.81
N ILE A 171 22.43 -14.83 27.27
CA ILE A 171 22.75 -16.15 27.83
C ILE A 171 24.25 -16.39 27.78
N SER A 172 24.90 -16.09 26.64
CA SER A 172 26.36 -16.25 26.49
C SER A 172 27.19 -15.33 27.38
N ASN A 173 26.62 -14.24 27.89
CA ASN A 173 27.29 -13.36 28.86
C ASN A 173 27.04 -13.81 30.31
N LEU A 174 26.18 -14.81 30.53
CA LEU A 174 25.83 -15.35 31.85
C LEU A 174 26.53 -16.69 32.15
N ASP A 175 26.99 -17.41 31.12
CA ASP A 175 27.94 -18.54 31.19
C ASP A 175 29.38 -18.03 31.34
#